data_AF-A0A2V7L641-F1
#
_entry.id   AF-A0A2V7L641-F1
#
_cell.length_a   1.000
_cell.length_b   1.000
_cell.length_c   1.000
_cell.angle_alpha   90.00
_cell.angle_beta   90.00
_cell.angle_gamma   90.00
#
_symmetry.space_group_name_H-M   'P 1'
#
loop_
_entity.id
_entity.type
_entity.pdbx_description
1 polymer ?
#
loop_
_entity_poly.entity_id
_entity_poly.type
_entity_poly.pdbx_seq_one_letter_code
_entity_poly.pdbx_strand_id
1 'polypeptide(L)' 'MYRRILVPVEHSPADETILAHVRLLAKRLGSAIVFLHVADGWVARNIK' A
#
# COMPACT_ATOMS: atom_id res chain seq x y z
N MET A 1 -1.35 19.37 -2.68
CA MET A 1 -0.41 18.62 -1.81
C MET A 1 -1.07 17.31 -1.40
N TYR A 2 -0.36 16.18 -1.49
CA TYR A 2 -0.96 14.86 -1.20
C TYR A 2 -1.23 14.70 0.30
N ARG A 3 -2.49 14.60 0.70
CA ARG A 3 -2.87 14.45 2.12
C ARG A 3 -2.96 13.00 2.58
N ARG A 4 -3.20 12.08 1.63
CA ARG A 4 -3.21 10.63 1.84
C ARG A 4 -2.47 9.95 0.69
N ILE A 5 -1.66 8.95 1.00
CA ILE A 5 -0.96 8.12 0.03
C ILE A 5 -1.45 6.69 0.21
N LEU A 6 -2.09 6.13 -0.82
CA LEU A 6 -2.50 4.73 -0.85
C LEU A 6 -1.34 3.87 -1.33
N VAL A 7 -1.01 2.84 -0.57
CA VAL A 7 0.08 1.89 -0.88
C VAL A 7 -0.51 0.49 -0.90
N PRO A 8 -0.64 -0.12 -2.09
CA PRO A 8 -0.91 -1.55 -2.21
C PRO A 8 0.25 -2.34 -1.60
N VAL A 9 -0.07 -3.37 -0.81
CA VAL A 9 0.90 -4.30 -0.21
C VAL A 9 0.43 -5.73 -0.45
N GLU A 10 1.37 -6.65 -0.62
CA GLU A 10 1.12 -8.05 -0.94
C GLU A 10 1.67 -9.02 0.12
N HIS A 11 2.20 -8.49 1.22
CA HIS A 11 2.82 -9.24 2.32
C HIS A 11 4.01 -10.08 1.85
N SER A 12 4.79 -9.52 0.93
CA SER A 12 6.00 -10.13 0.36
C SER A 12 7.23 -9.26 0.68
N PRO A 13 8.46 -9.81 0.60
CA PRO A 13 9.68 -9.00 0.74
C PRO A 13 9.78 -7.84 -0.27
N ALA A 14 9.03 -7.88 -1.39
CA ALA A 14 9.01 -6.78 -2.35
C ALA A 14 8.42 -5.49 -1.76
N ASP A 15 7.53 -5.60 -0.76
CA ASP A 15 6.90 -4.46 -0.10
C ASP A 15 7.94 -3.53 0.57
N GLU A 16 9.09 -4.06 1.01
CA GLU A 16 10.13 -3.27 1.68
C GLU A 16 10.60 -2.09 0.83
N THR A 17 10.69 -2.28 -0.49
CA THR A 17 11.15 -1.24 -1.41
C THR A 17 10.18 -0.06 -1.43
N ILE A 18 8.88 -0.31 -1.61
CA ILE A 18 7.89 0.77 -1.66
C ILE A 18 7.72 1.44 -0.30
N LEU A 19 7.78 0.67 0.80
CA LEU A 19 7.68 1.18 2.16
C LEU A 19 8.82 2.15 2.50
N ALA A 20 10.05 1.88 2.06
CA ALA A 20 11.20 2.76 2.25
C ALA A 20 10.97 4.14 1.58
N HIS A 21 10.48 4.15 0.34
CA HIS A 21 10.26 5.37 -0.43
C HIS A 21 9.06 6.18 0.09
N VAL A 22 7.93 5.53 0.33
CA VAL A 22 6.69 6.22 0.71
C VAL A 22 6.77 6.81 2.12
N ARG A 23 7.52 6.19 3.03
CA ARG A 23 7.70 6.70 4.39
C ARG A 23 8.45 8.03 4.41
N LEU A 24 9.48 8.19 3.57
CA LEU A 24 10.19 9.46 3.43
C LEU A 24 9.28 10.53 2.81
N LEU A 25 8.54 10.17 1.77
CA LEU A 25 7.64 11.09 1.07
C LEU A 25 6.52 11.59 1.99
N ALA A 26 5.85 10.69 2.71
CA ALA A 26 4.76 11.03 3.62
C ALA A 26 5.23 11.96 4.74
N LYS A 27 6.43 11.74 5.30
CA LYS A 27 7.01 12.64 6.30
C LYS A 27 7.22 14.04 5.75
N ARG A 28 7.81 14.17 4.55
CA ARG A 28 8.05 15.48 3.92
C ARG A 28 6.77 16.23 3.60
N LEU A 29 5.70 15.49 3.31
CA LEU A 29 4.42 16.04 2.92
C LEU A 29 3.38 16.10 4.04
N GLY A 30 3.71 15.67 5.26
CA GLY A 30 2.73 15.55 6.35
C GLY A 30 1.51 14.69 5.97
N SER A 31 1.70 13.69 5.10
CA SER A 31 0.63 12.84 4.57
C SER A 31 0.35 11.66 5.49
N ALA A 32 -0.91 11.22 5.53
CA ALA A 32 -1.23 9.89 6.04
C ALA A 32 -0.90 8.81 4.99
N ILE A 33 -0.44 7.65 5.44
CA ILE A 33 -0.25 6.46 4.61
C ILE A 33 -1.44 5.52 4.87
N VAL A 34 -2.03 5.01 3.79
CA VAL A 34 -3.09 4.00 3.83
C VAL A 34 -2.56 2.75 3.16
N PHE A 35 -2.44 1.66 3.90
CA PHE A 35 -2.09 0.35 3.34
C PHE A 35 -3.33 -0.36 2.84
N LEU A 36 -3.25 -0.94 1.64
CA LEU A 36 -4.31 -1.75 1.05
C LEU A 36 -3.72 -3.10 0.67
N HIS A 37 -4.21 -4.15 1.33
CA HIS A 37 -3.99 -5.51 0.87
C HIS A 37 -5.28 -6.00 0.21
N VAL A 38 -5.18 -6.50 -1.02
CA VAL A 38 -6.30 -7.16 -1.69
C VAL A 38 -6.17 -8.65 -1.41
N ALA A 39 -7.15 -9.20 -0.69
CA ALA A 39 -7.24 -10.64 -0.54
C ALA A 39 -7.46 -11.27 -1.93
N ASP A 40 -6.49 -12.07 -2.34
CA ASP A 40 -6.44 -12.81 -3.59
C ASP A 40 -6.81 -14.28 -3.32
N GLY A 41 -7.46 -14.93 -4.29
CA GLY A 41 -7.74 -16.36 -4.26
C GLY A 41 -8.80 -16.73 -5.28
N TRP A 42 -9.02 -18.04 -5.49
CA TRP A 42 -10.06 -18.52 -6.39
C TRP A 42 -11.43 -17.93 -6.02
N VAL A 43 -11.78 -17.92 -4.74
CA VAL A 43 -13.04 -17.36 -4.23
C VAL A 43 -13.16 -15.87 -4.54
N ALA A 44 -12.13 -15.07 -4.22
CA ALA A 44 -12.13 -13.62 -4.48
C ALA A 44 -12.24 -13.27 -5.98
N ARG A 45 -11.84 -14.20 -6.86
CA ARG A 45 -11.85 -14.02 -8.32
C ARG A 45 -13.10 -14.60 -9.01
N ASN A 46 -13.86 -15.49 -8.36
CA ASN A 46 -14.90 -16.29 -9.02
C ASN A 46 -16.27 -16.31 -8.30
N ILE A 47 -16.37 -15.88 -7.04
CA ILE A 47 -17.68 -15.74 -6.36
C ILE A 47 -18.33 -14.41 -6.78
N LYS A 48 -19.60 -14.48 -7.19
CA LYS A 48 -20.46 -13.34 -7.54
C LYS A 48 -21.34 -12.94 -6.36
#